data_AF-A0A534JJ23-F1
#
_entry.id   AF-A0A534JJ23-F1
#
_cell.length_a   1.000
_cell.length_b   1.000
_cell.length_c   1.000
_cell.angle_alpha   90.00
_cell.angle_beta   90.00
_cell.angle_gamma   90.00
#
_symmetry.space_group_name_H-M   'P 1'
#
loop_
_entity.id
_entity.type
_entity.pdbx_description
1 polymer ?
#
loop_
_entity_poly.entity_id
_entity_poly.type
_entity_poly.pdbx_seq_one_letter_code
_entity_poly.pdbx_strand_id
1 'polypeptide(L)'
;MVTEADLIVGSRSDLKSPAEAVKPEDEGGCGVVGLASTVPVRGYHILCPVEQMHNRGNGKGGGVAAVGLVPEQMRVPADVLKSHYLLQIAYLDEASRPEVEKEFVHPHFDVHTAYAVENIEDHSSIGLDVKPPLVWRYFARVKPEVLHGFVREKGLERLDARQAEDEFVFQNTYRLNTKYYASLGEKRAFVLSHGR
;
A
#
# COMPACT_ATOMS: atom_id res chain seq x y z
N MET A 1 23.36 13.40 -19.35
CA MET A 1 23.20 13.82 -17.94
C MET A 1 22.32 12.78 -17.26
N VAL A 2 22.74 12.24 -16.11
CA VAL A 2 21.91 11.30 -15.33
C VAL A 2 20.86 12.11 -14.57
N THR A 3 19.59 11.82 -14.84
CA THR A 3 18.43 12.46 -14.20
C THR A 3 18.10 11.81 -12.84
N GLU A 4 17.27 12.46 -12.03
CA GLU A 4 16.77 11.85 -10.78
C GLU A 4 15.98 10.56 -11.04
N ALA A 5 15.21 10.53 -12.14
CA ALA A 5 14.48 9.34 -12.55
C ALA A 5 15.42 8.16 -12.88
N ASP A 6 16.55 8.44 -13.54
CA ASP A 6 17.56 7.41 -13.84
C ASP A 6 18.18 6.83 -12.56
N LEU A 7 18.40 7.67 -11.54
CA LEU A 7 18.91 7.23 -10.23
C LEU A 7 17.91 6.32 -9.53
N ILE A 8 16.63 6.70 -9.50
CA ILE A 8 15.55 5.90 -8.92
C ILE A 8 15.46 4.55 -9.63
N VAL A 9 15.42 4.52 -10.96
CA VAL A 9 15.34 3.27 -11.73
C VAL A 9 16.59 2.41 -11.48
N GLY A 10 17.78 3.00 -11.48
CA GLY A 10 19.03 2.30 -11.22
C GLY A 10 19.10 1.68 -9.82
N SER A 11 18.51 2.34 -8.82
CA SER A 11 18.48 1.86 -7.43
C SER A 11 17.70 0.57 -7.22
N ARG A 12 16.88 0.17 -8.20
CA ARG A 12 15.99 -1.00 -8.15
C ARG A 12 16.58 -2.24 -8.83
N SER A 13 17.84 -2.19 -9.27
CA SER A 13 18.51 -3.28 -10.00
C SER A 13 18.57 -4.62 -9.25
N ASP A 14 18.49 -4.60 -7.92
CA ASP A 14 18.45 -5.77 -7.04
C ASP A 14 17.02 -6.26 -6.72
N LEU A 15 15.97 -5.55 -7.18
CA LEU A 15 14.59 -5.99 -7.03
C LEU A 15 14.28 -7.06 -8.08
N LYS A 16 14.15 -8.31 -7.65
CA LYS A 16 13.74 -9.42 -8.52
C LYS A 16 12.25 -9.31 -8.83
N SER A 17 11.92 -9.08 -10.10
CA SER A 17 10.54 -9.30 -10.57
C SER A 17 10.23 -10.79 -10.58
N PRO A 18 9.11 -11.25 -10.01
CA PRO A 18 8.56 -12.51 -10.45
C PRO A 18 8.32 -12.40 -11.96
N ALA A 19 8.84 -13.37 -12.73
CA ALA A 19 8.55 -13.42 -14.16
C ALA A 19 7.04 -13.66 -14.32
N GLU A 20 6.30 -12.65 -14.76
CA GLU A 20 4.89 -12.84 -15.10
C GLU A 20 4.78 -13.60 -16.42
N ALA A 21 4.00 -14.69 -16.42
CA ALA A 21 3.53 -15.27 -17.66
C ALA A 21 2.65 -14.23 -18.37
N VAL A 22 2.90 -13.99 -19.66
CA VAL A 22 2.03 -13.14 -20.49
C VAL A 22 0.64 -13.76 -20.46
N LYS A 23 -0.28 -13.13 -19.73
CA LYS A 23 -1.69 -13.52 -19.77
C LYS A 23 -2.27 -13.07 -21.12
N PRO A 24 -3.09 -13.90 -21.76
CA PRO A 24 -3.90 -13.46 -22.89
C PRO A 24 -4.82 -12.31 -22.46
N GLU A 25 -5.17 -11.45 -23.40
CA GLU A 25 -6.11 -10.35 -23.17
C GLU A 25 -7.48 -10.92 -22.77
N ASP A 26 -8.01 -10.49 -21.61
CA ASP A 26 -9.37 -10.85 -21.19
C ASP A 26 -10.36 -9.98 -22.00
N GLU A 27 -11.23 -10.59 -22.81
CA GLU A 27 -12.35 -9.89 -23.46
C GLU A 27 -13.44 -9.58 -22.41
N GLY A 28 -13.38 -8.38 -21.82
CA GLY A 28 -14.36 -7.88 -20.86
C GLY A 28 -13.83 -6.66 -20.11
N GLY A 29 -14.62 -5.58 -20.02
CA GLY A 29 -14.18 -4.32 -19.41
C GLY A 29 -14.73 -4.13 -18.00
N CYS A 30 -13.86 -4.01 -16.99
CA CYS A 30 -14.25 -3.52 -15.66
C CYS A 30 -14.77 -2.07 -15.74
N GLY A 31 -15.66 -1.69 -14.82
CA GLY A 31 -16.04 -0.29 -14.61
C GLY A 31 -14.97 0.47 -13.81
N VAL A 32 -14.69 1.72 -14.20
CA VAL A 32 -13.82 2.63 -13.46
C VAL A 32 -14.55 3.94 -13.24
N VAL A 33 -14.55 4.42 -12.00
CA VAL A 33 -15.07 5.74 -11.62
C VAL A 33 -13.90 6.53 -11.03
N GLY A 34 -13.67 7.73 -11.56
CA GLY A 34 -12.64 8.64 -11.07
C GLY A 34 -13.24 10.00 -10.72
N LEU A 35 -12.79 10.58 -9.62
CA LEU A 35 -13.14 11.93 -9.20
C LEU A 35 -11.89 12.65 -8.71
N ALA A 36 -11.68 13.89 -9.18
CA ALA A 36 -10.67 14.80 -8.68
C ALA A 36 -11.28 16.19 -8.50
N SER A 37 -10.95 16.87 -7.42
CA SER A 37 -11.51 18.17 -7.08
C SER A 37 -10.50 18.98 -6.26
N THR A 38 -10.47 20.29 -6.47
CA THR A 38 -9.64 21.21 -5.68
C THR A 38 -10.28 21.56 -4.33
N VAL A 39 -11.56 21.23 -4.16
CA VAL A 39 -12.29 21.35 -2.89
C VAL A 39 -12.63 19.96 -2.35
N PRO A 40 -12.73 19.78 -1.02
CA PRO A 40 -13.10 18.50 -0.43
C PRO A 40 -14.45 18.01 -0.95
N VAL A 41 -14.48 16.77 -1.45
CA VAL A 41 -15.70 16.08 -1.85
C VAL A 41 -15.92 14.90 -0.91
N ARG A 42 -17.15 14.73 -0.43
CA ARG A 42 -17.48 13.62 0.46
C ARG A 42 -17.33 12.28 -0.29
N GLY A 43 -16.67 11.31 0.34
CA GLY A 43 -16.41 10.00 -0.27
C GLY A 43 -17.67 9.27 -0.75
N TYR A 44 -18.83 9.51 -0.13
CA TYR A 44 -20.10 8.87 -0.52
C TYR A 44 -20.49 9.12 -1.99
N HIS A 45 -20.00 10.19 -2.61
CA HIS A 45 -20.29 10.51 -4.02
C HIS A 45 -19.76 9.46 -5.00
N ILE A 46 -18.86 8.56 -4.58
CA ILE A 46 -18.41 7.43 -5.41
C ILE A 46 -19.43 6.30 -5.51
N LEU A 47 -20.36 6.18 -4.55
CA LEU A 47 -21.23 5.00 -4.41
C LEU A 47 -22.18 4.84 -5.59
N CYS A 48 -22.97 5.87 -5.91
CA CYS A 48 -23.96 5.80 -6.99
C CYS A 48 -23.30 5.51 -8.37
N PRO A 49 -22.19 6.17 -8.76
CA PRO A 49 -21.47 5.79 -9.97
C PRO A 49 -20.96 4.33 -9.96
N VAL A 50 -20.46 3.82 -8.83
CA VAL A 50 -19.98 2.44 -8.73
C VAL A 50 -21.13 1.43 -8.86
N GLU A 51 -22.29 1.70 -8.26
CA GLU A 51 -23.49 0.89 -8.40
C GLU A 51 -23.97 0.83 -9.86
N GLN A 52 -23.93 1.96 -10.57
CA GLN A 52 -24.29 2.01 -12.00
C GLN A 52 -23.34 1.20 -12.88
N MET A 53 -22.12 0.91 -12.41
CA MET A 53 -21.14 0.09 -13.12
C MET A 53 -21.27 -1.41 -12.81
N HIS A 54 -22.28 -1.83 -12.04
CA HIS A 54 -22.47 -3.23 -11.65
C HIS A 54 -22.56 -4.18 -12.85
N ASN A 55 -23.21 -3.77 -13.94
CA ASN A 55 -23.33 -4.57 -15.17
C ASN A 55 -22.02 -4.71 -15.97
N ARG A 56 -20.94 -4.04 -15.53
CA ARG A 56 -19.59 -4.17 -16.09
C ARG A 56 -18.65 -4.96 -15.18
N GLY A 57 -19.14 -5.44 -14.03
CA GLY A 57 -18.40 -6.29 -13.11
C GLY A 57 -18.64 -7.78 -13.38
N ASN A 58 -17.66 -8.62 -13.05
CA ASN A 58 -17.77 -10.08 -13.07
C ASN A 58 -17.89 -10.69 -11.67
N GLY A 59 -18.18 -9.86 -10.65
CA GLY A 59 -18.29 -10.27 -9.25
C GLY A 59 -16.97 -10.62 -8.55
N LYS A 60 -15.82 -10.54 -9.23
CA LYS A 60 -14.51 -10.92 -8.63
C LYS A 60 -13.97 -9.92 -7.61
N GLY A 61 -14.52 -8.72 -7.54
CA GLY A 61 -14.15 -7.71 -6.56
C GLY A 61 -14.19 -6.28 -7.10
N GLY A 62 -14.07 -5.33 -6.18
CA GLY A 62 -13.93 -3.91 -6.44
C GLY A 62 -12.93 -3.29 -5.49
N GLY A 63 -12.49 -2.06 -5.78
CA GLY A 63 -11.52 -1.35 -4.95
C GLY A 63 -11.75 0.16 -5.03
N VAL A 64 -11.28 0.86 -4.00
CA VAL A 64 -11.27 2.32 -3.96
C VAL A 64 -9.88 2.78 -3.54
N ALA A 65 -9.33 3.74 -4.29
CA ALA A 65 -8.18 4.53 -3.88
C ALA A 65 -8.69 5.93 -3.57
N ALA A 66 -8.55 6.37 -2.31
CA ALA A 66 -9.00 7.68 -1.87
C ALA A 66 -7.82 8.48 -1.31
N VAL A 67 -7.76 9.76 -1.67
CA VAL A 67 -6.81 10.75 -1.17
C VAL A 67 -7.57 11.88 -0.47
N GLY A 68 -6.86 12.72 0.30
CA GLY A 68 -7.51 13.79 1.07
C GLY A 68 -8.23 13.25 2.31
N LEU A 69 -7.57 12.34 3.03
CA LEU A 69 -8.10 11.73 4.24
C LEU A 69 -8.31 12.78 5.35
N VAL A 70 -9.26 12.51 6.25
CA VAL A 70 -9.60 13.37 7.38
C VAL A 70 -8.85 12.88 8.63
N PRO A 71 -8.05 13.72 9.33
CA PRO A 71 -7.26 13.30 10.49
C PRO A 71 -8.07 12.60 11.59
N GLU A 72 -9.25 13.12 11.89
CA GLU A 72 -10.14 12.57 12.92
C GLU A 72 -10.64 11.17 12.56
N GLN A 73 -10.96 10.93 11.29
CA GLN A 73 -11.33 9.60 10.78
C GLN A 73 -10.14 8.62 10.80
N MET A 74 -8.93 9.16 10.64
CA MET A 74 -7.69 8.40 10.71
C MET A 74 -7.14 8.26 12.14
N ARG A 75 -7.83 8.82 13.15
CA ARG A 75 -7.45 8.77 14.57
C ARG A 75 -6.02 9.28 14.83
N VAL A 76 -5.58 10.27 14.07
CA VAL A 76 -4.24 10.88 14.21
C VAL A 76 -4.32 12.41 14.12
N PRO A 77 -3.36 13.14 14.71
CA PRO A 77 -3.20 14.57 14.49
C PRO A 77 -2.99 14.95 13.01
N ALA A 78 -3.38 16.17 12.63
CA ALA A 78 -3.29 16.64 11.25
C ALA A 78 -1.84 16.71 10.72
N ASP A 79 -0.89 17.05 11.57
CA ASP A 79 0.54 17.06 11.26
C ASP A 79 1.08 15.65 11.02
N VAL A 80 0.60 14.65 11.77
CA VAL A 80 0.95 13.24 11.56
C VAL A 80 0.42 12.77 10.20
N LEU A 81 -0.87 12.99 9.91
CA LEU A 81 -1.46 12.60 8.62
C LEU A 81 -0.74 13.24 7.43
N LYS A 82 -0.27 14.49 7.57
CA LYS A 82 0.43 15.22 6.52
C LYS A 82 1.88 14.76 6.32
N SER A 83 2.54 14.32 7.39
CA SER A 83 3.99 14.10 7.39
C SER A 83 4.41 12.63 7.35
N HIS A 84 3.55 11.71 7.82
CA HIS A 84 3.85 10.28 7.94
C HIS A 84 3.27 9.49 6.76
N TYR A 85 3.92 8.38 6.42
CA TYR A 85 3.36 7.42 5.50
C TYR A 85 2.23 6.66 6.17
N LEU A 86 1.12 6.56 5.47
CA LEU A 86 0.08 5.58 5.71
C LEU A 86 0.51 4.27 5.06
N LEU A 87 0.99 3.33 5.86
CA LEU A 87 1.29 1.96 5.44
C LEU A 87 0.15 1.04 5.88
N GLN A 88 -0.48 0.35 4.93
CA GLN A 88 -1.50 -0.65 5.23
C GLN A 88 -1.04 -2.03 4.77
N ILE A 89 -0.99 -2.98 5.70
CA ILE A 89 -0.58 -4.36 5.44
C ILE A 89 -1.78 -5.26 5.72
N ALA A 90 -2.14 -6.08 4.73
CA ALA A 90 -3.18 -7.09 4.81
C ALA A 90 -2.55 -8.45 5.13
N TYR A 91 -3.11 -9.13 6.13
CA TYR A 91 -2.69 -10.45 6.61
C TYR A 91 -3.74 -11.49 6.21
N LEU A 92 -3.36 -12.40 5.33
CA LEU A 92 -4.12 -13.60 4.96
C LEU A 92 -3.93 -14.68 6.04
N ASP A 93 -2.71 -14.78 6.57
CA ASP A 93 -2.36 -15.53 7.77
C ASP A 93 -2.09 -14.53 8.91
N GLU A 94 -3.05 -14.37 9.82
CA GLU A 94 -2.94 -13.44 10.95
C GLU A 94 -1.75 -13.77 11.88
N ALA A 95 -1.33 -15.03 11.95
CA ALA A 95 -0.19 -15.45 12.76
C ALA A 95 1.16 -14.96 12.19
N SER A 96 1.19 -14.56 10.91
CA SER A 96 2.38 -13.98 10.28
C SER A 96 2.70 -12.56 10.74
N ARG A 97 1.75 -11.85 11.38
CA ARG A 97 1.92 -10.43 11.73
C ARG A 97 3.20 -10.11 12.52
N PRO A 98 3.52 -10.81 13.63
CA PRO A 98 4.72 -10.49 14.40
C PRO A 98 6.01 -10.66 13.60
N GLU A 99 6.04 -11.64 12.70
CA GLU A 99 7.18 -11.90 11.82
C GLU A 99 7.34 -10.77 10.78
N VAL A 100 6.26 -10.43 10.08
CA VAL A 100 6.23 -9.34 9.09
C VAL A 100 6.63 -8.02 9.72
N GLU A 101 6.08 -7.69 10.89
CA GLU A 101 6.41 -6.45 11.59
C GLU A 101 7.86 -6.41 12.05
N LYS A 102 8.39 -7.51 12.60
CA LYS A 102 9.78 -7.64 13.03
C LYS A 102 10.76 -7.48 11.87
N GLU A 103 10.38 -7.88 10.66
CA GLU A 103 11.26 -7.79 9.50
C GLU A 103 11.11 -6.49 8.72
N PHE A 104 9.87 -6.02 8.46
CA PHE A 104 9.62 -4.96 7.49
C PHE A 104 9.08 -3.65 8.09
N VAL A 105 8.67 -3.65 9.36
CA VAL A 105 8.07 -2.47 10.02
C VAL A 105 9.01 -1.93 11.10
N HIS A 106 9.11 -2.60 12.24
CA HIS A 106 9.79 -2.09 13.44
C HIS A 106 11.28 -1.77 13.27
N PRO A 107 12.08 -2.49 12.45
CA PRO A 107 13.48 -2.12 12.23
C PRO A 107 13.63 -0.83 11.43
N HIS A 108 12.76 -0.61 10.46
CA HIS A 108 12.92 0.41 9.41
C HIS A 108 12.19 1.72 9.73
N PHE A 109 11.09 1.63 10.48
CA PHE A 109 10.17 2.73 10.68
C PHE A 109 10.08 3.16 12.15
N ASP A 110 9.96 4.46 12.35
CA ASP A 110 9.43 5.04 13.58
C ASP A 110 7.91 5.16 13.44
N VAL A 111 7.18 4.36 14.23
CA VAL A 111 5.73 4.20 14.12
C VAL A 111 5.05 5.09 15.17
N HIS A 112 4.35 6.13 14.70
CA HIS A 112 3.60 7.02 15.57
C HIS A 112 2.29 6.37 16.05
N THR A 113 1.56 5.71 15.15
CA THR A 113 0.26 5.09 15.47
C THR A 113 0.05 3.85 14.64
N ALA A 114 -0.43 2.78 15.28
CA ALA A 114 -0.79 1.54 14.60
C ALA A 114 -2.11 0.98 15.15
N TYR A 115 -3.01 0.56 14.27
CA TYR A 115 -4.27 -0.08 14.65
C TYR A 115 -4.85 -0.93 13.51
N ALA A 116 -5.68 -1.90 13.86
CA ALA A 116 -6.43 -2.69 12.89
C ALA A 116 -7.53 -1.83 12.24
N VAL A 117 -7.64 -1.90 10.91
CA VAL A 117 -8.75 -1.31 10.16
C VAL A 117 -10.02 -2.07 10.52
N GLU A 118 -11.14 -1.35 10.61
CA GLU A 118 -12.45 -1.92 10.88
C GLU A 118 -12.78 -3.03 9.89
N ASN A 119 -13.19 -4.18 10.42
CA ASN A 119 -13.61 -5.34 9.64
C ASN A 119 -15.05 -5.72 9.99
N ILE A 120 -15.71 -6.40 9.06
CA ILE A 120 -17.02 -7.01 9.30
C ILE A 120 -16.78 -8.38 9.94
N GLU A 121 -17.38 -8.62 11.11
CA GLU A 121 -17.22 -9.89 11.84
C GLU A 121 -17.82 -11.06 11.05
N ASP A 122 -19.07 -10.93 10.62
CA ASP A 122 -19.76 -11.91 9.79
C ASP A 122 -19.77 -11.50 8.31
N HIS A 123 -18.69 -11.82 7.60
CA HIS A 123 -18.58 -11.57 6.16
C HIS A 123 -19.63 -12.33 5.32
N SER A 124 -20.20 -13.43 5.83
CA SER A 124 -21.24 -14.18 5.12
C SER A 124 -22.56 -13.41 5.08
N SER A 125 -22.82 -12.54 6.06
CA SER A 125 -24.00 -11.66 6.09
C SER A 125 -24.08 -10.69 4.91
N ILE A 126 -22.96 -10.41 4.25
CA ILE A 126 -22.86 -9.56 3.06
C ILE A 126 -22.58 -10.35 1.78
N GLY A 127 -22.71 -11.68 1.82
CA GLY A 127 -22.57 -12.55 0.66
C GLY A 127 -21.12 -12.78 0.20
N LEU A 128 -20.13 -12.63 1.09
CA LEU A 128 -18.76 -13.01 0.80
C LEU A 128 -18.49 -14.45 1.23
N ASP A 129 -17.99 -15.27 0.31
CA ASP A 129 -17.57 -16.66 0.58
C ASP A 129 -16.19 -16.76 1.23
N VAL A 130 -15.37 -15.72 1.07
CA VAL A 130 -13.98 -15.67 1.54
C VAL A 130 -13.84 -14.58 2.59
N LYS A 131 -13.29 -14.94 3.75
CA LYS A 131 -12.98 -14.00 4.82
C LYS A 131 -11.99 -12.94 4.31
N PRO A 132 -12.32 -11.63 4.40
CA PRO A 132 -11.37 -10.57 4.09
C PRO A 132 -10.12 -10.65 4.98
N PRO A 133 -8.93 -10.31 4.46
CA PRO A 133 -7.72 -10.29 5.27
C PRO A 133 -7.82 -9.27 6.40
N LEU A 134 -7.15 -9.55 7.53
CA LEU A 134 -6.98 -8.58 8.59
C LEU A 134 -6.04 -7.48 8.10
N VAL A 135 -6.50 -6.23 8.08
CA VAL A 135 -5.67 -5.09 7.64
C VAL A 135 -5.19 -4.31 8.86
N TRP A 136 -3.88 -4.12 8.97
CA TRP A 136 -3.30 -3.17 9.92
C TRP A 136 -2.86 -1.90 9.22
N ARG A 137 -3.08 -0.79 9.90
CA ARG A 137 -2.71 0.55 9.48
C ARG A 137 -1.60 1.07 10.38
N TYR A 138 -0.54 1.59 9.77
CA TYR A 138 0.60 2.19 10.44
C TYR A 138 0.81 3.60 9.89
N PHE A 139 0.93 4.58 10.77
CA PHE A 139 1.41 5.93 10.46
C PHE A 139 2.86 6.03 10.89
N ALA A 140 3.77 6.09 9.92
CA ALA A 140 5.20 5.92 10.21
C ALA A 140 6.13 6.76 9.33
N ARG A 141 7.35 6.99 9.81
CA ARG A 141 8.48 7.58 9.06
C ARG A 141 9.63 6.60 8.99
N VAL A 142 10.43 6.67 7.94
CA VAL A 142 11.67 5.89 7.90
C VAL A 142 12.63 6.46 8.94
N LYS A 143 13.25 5.60 9.74
CA LYS A 143 14.21 6.07 10.74
C LYS A 143 15.39 6.78 10.06
N PRO A 144 15.89 7.90 10.59
CA PRO A 144 16.94 8.68 9.92
C PRO A 144 18.20 7.88 9.58
N GLU A 145 18.65 7.01 10.48
CA GLU A 145 19.82 6.16 10.28
C GLU A 145 19.61 5.11 9.16
N VAL A 146 18.40 4.58 9.05
CA VAL A 146 18.02 3.63 7.99
C VAL A 146 18.00 4.35 6.65
N LEU A 147 17.38 5.53 6.59
CA LEU A 147 17.30 6.34 5.37
C LEU A 147 18.70 6.79 4.90
N HIS A 148 19.55 7.27 5.81
CA HIS A 148 20.92 7.67 5.47
C HIS A 148 21.75 6.48 4.96
N GLY A 149 21.59 5.31 5.59
CA GLY A 149 22.24 4.08 5.14
C GLY A 149 21.82 3.70 3.73
N PHE A 150 20.51 3.70 3.47
CA PHE A 150 19.92 3.41 2.17
C PHE A 150 20.38 4.36 1.07
N VAL A 151 20.35 5.67 1.33
CA VAL A 151 20.78 6.70 0.36
C VAL A 151 22.22 6.47 -0.09
N ARG A 152 23.12 6.20 0.86
CA ARG A 152 24.54 5.92 0.58
C ARG A 152 24.73 4.58 -0.15
N GLU A 153 24.00 3.55 0.24
CA GLU A 153 24.06 2.23 -0.40
C GLU A 153 23.62 2.29 -1.87
N LYS A 154 22.56 3.07 -2.15
CA LYS A 154 21.94 3.16 -3.47
C LYS A 154 22.45 4.31 -4.34
N GLY A 155 23.38 5.14 -3.84
CA GLY A 155 23.91 6.29 -4.57
C GLY A 155 22.86 7.36 -4.88
N LEU A 156 21.95 7.60 -3.92
CA LEU A 156 20.80 8.50 -4.07
C LEU A 156 21.05 9.88 -3.43
N GLU A 157 22.29 10.28 -3.18
CA GLU A 157 22.66 11.53 -2.47
C GLU A 157 22.20 12.79 -3.20
N ARG A 158 21.86 12.67 -4.49
CA ARG A 158 21.33 13.76 -5.31
C ARG A 158 19.82 13.96 -5.16
N LEU A 159 19.10 13.01 -4.58
CA LEU A 159 17.67 13.14 -4.31
C LEU A 159 17.43 13.98 -3.06
N ASP A 160 16.28 14.67 -3.01
CA ASP A 160 15.84 15.23 -1.76
C ASP A 160 15.45 14.13 -0.75
N ALA A 161 15.40 14.48 0.54
CA ALA A 161 15.13 13.52 1.60
C ALA A 161 13.76 12.83 1.44
N ARG A 162 12.77 13.52 0.86
CA ARG A 162 11.43 12.97 0.65
C ARG A 162 11.44 11.97 -0.50
N GLN A 163 12.07 12.29 -1.64
CA GLN A 163 12.19 11.37 -2.78
C GLN A 163 12.95 10.11 -2.40
N ALA A 164 14.02 10.25 -1.61
CA ALA A 164 14.77 9.12 -1.07
C ALA A 164 13.92 8.26 -0.12
N GLU A 165 13.11 8.89 0.74
CA GLU A 165 12.21 8.20 1.66
C GLU A 165 11.08 7.48 0.90
N ASP A 166 10.50 8.12 -0.12
CA ASP A 166 9.50 7.53 -1.02
C ASP A 166 10.06 6.27 -1.71
N GLU A 167 11.28 6.34 -2.23
CA GLU A 167 11.95 5.19 -2.85
C GLU A 167 12.25 4.08 -1.83
N PHE A 168 12.72 4.42 -0.62
CA PHE A 168 12.91 3.42 0.43
C PHE A 168 11.61 2.67 0.75
N VAL A 169 10.51 3.41 0.95
CA VAL A 169 9.19 2.84 1.22
C VAL A 169 8.75 1.92 0.08
N PHE A 170 8.95 2.35 -1.17
CA PHE A 170 8.69 1.52 -2.34
C PHE A 170 9.49 0.22 -2.32
N GLN A 171 10.81 0.26 -2.16
CA GLN A 171 11.63 -0.96 -2.15
C GLN A 171 11.32 -1.88 -0.96
N ASN A 172 11.08 -1.31 0.22
CA ASN A 172 10.73 -2.09 1.42
C ASN A 172 9.40 -2.84 1.24
N THR A 173 8.37 -2.14 0.75
CA THR A 173 7.04 -2.73 0.50
C THR A 173 7.05 -3.73 -0.65
N TYR A 174 7.86 -3.47 -1.69
CA TYR A 174 8.10 -4.42 -2.77
C TYR A 174 8.68 -5.73 -2.23
N ARG A 175 9.74 -5.66 -1.42
CA ARG A 175 10.40 -6.83 -0.82
C ARG A 175 9.46 -7.60 0.12
N LEU A 176 8.62 -6.90 0.89
CA LEU A 176 7.57 -7.53 1.71
C LEU A 176 6.64 -8.36 0.82
N ASN A 177 6.11 -7.78 -0.25
CA ASN A 177 5.23 -8.47 -1.19
C ASN A 177 5.93 -9.66 -1.87
N THR A 178 7.18 -9.49 -2.30
CA THR A 178 7.96 -10.59 -2.88
C THR A 178 8.08 -11.77 -1.91
N LYS A 179 8.35 -11.50 -0.63
CA LYS A 179 8.55 -12.56 0.38
C LYS A 179 7.24 -13.22 0.81
N TYR A 180 6.23 -12.42 1.17
CA TYR A 180 5.01 -12.90 1.84
C TYR A 180 3.82 -13.15 0.91
N TYR A 181 3.87 -12.68 -0.35
CA TYR A 181 2.78 -12.81 -1.30
C TYR A 181 3.16 -13.51 -2.63
N ALA A 182 4.38 -13.27 -3.13
CA ALA A 182 4.80 -13.78 -4.45
C ALA A 182 5.60 -15.09 -4.40
N SER A 183 5.99 -15.59 -3.23
CA SER A 183 6.76 -16.83 -3.11
C SER A 183 5.91 -18.05 -3.49
N LEU A 184 6.55 -19.11 -3.99
CA LEU A 184 5.91 -20.39 -4.39
C LEU A 184 5.20 -21.14 -3.22
N GLY A 185 5.15 -20.53 -2.04
CA GLY A 185 4.47 -21.05 -0.85
C GLY A 185 3.10 -20.42 -0.63
N GLU A 186 2.57 -20.60 0.58
CA GLU A 186 1.30 -20.00 0.97
C GLU A 186 1.42 -18.47 1.08
N LYS A 187 0.43 -17.77 0.53
CA LYS A 187 0.32 -16.31 0.62
C LYS A 187 -0.09 -15.93 2.04
N ARG A 188 0.75 -15.18 2.74
CA ARG A 188 0.58 -14.87 4.16
C ARG A 188 0.23 -13.40 4.42
N ALA A 189 0.85 -12.49 3.70
CA ALA A 189 0.60 -11.05 3.85
C ALA A 189 0.99 -10.27 2.60
N PHE A 190 0.39 -9.09 2.41
CA PHE A 190 0.74 -8.16 1.34
C PHE A 190 0.48 -6.71 1.76
N VAL A 191 1.18 -5.78 1.13
CA VAL A 191 0.93 -4.34 1.27
C VAL A 191 -0.31 -3.98 0.46
N LEU A 192 -1.36 -3.57 1.17
CA LEU A 192 -2.61 -3.11 0.58
C LEU A 192 -2.44 -1.70 -0.01
N SER A 193 -1.75 -0.82 0.72
CA SER A 193 -1.44 0.53 0.27
C SER A 193 -0.23 1.09 1.03
N HIS A 194 0.47 2.01 0.37
CA HIS A 194 1.42 2.91 0.99
C HIS A 194 1.25 4.32 0.41
N GLY A 195 1.45 5.36 1.19
CA GLY A 195 1.39 6.72 0.63
C GLY A 195 1.48 7.80 1.68
N ARG A 196 1.80 9.01 1.23
CA ARG A 196 1.83 10.23 2.02
C ARG A 196 1.31 11.40 1.21
#